data_AF-A0A4Y2E9X2-F1
#
_entry.id   AF-A0A4Y2E9X2-F1
#
_cell.length_a   1.000
_cell.length_b   1.000
_cell.length_c   1.000
_cell.angle_alpha   90.00
_cell.angle_beta   90.00
_cell.angle_gamma   90.00
#
_symmetry.space_group_name_H-M   'P 1'
#
loop_
_entity.id
_entity.type
_entity.pdbx_description
1 polymer ?
#
loop_
_entity_poly.entity_id
_entity_poly.type
_entity_poly.pdbx_seq_one_letter_code
_entity_poly.pdbx_strand_id
1 'polypeptide(L)'
;MHYRKRTLKEMISAIEKNETVQENIDLRKVIAELYKVWKFDATDKTIRNCFKRGGFSNQTDDSDSDDEVAILTDLKEKWKTVEGNGKITDDATLSNILDVDAELLTASYPRDEDILKSLMDNNKGQKNDSFSENEDVIQLKIHRTEMLQSFENIKTGFHMEENVPDSIFSSLIKCENFYENLTSRNAKQCKITEFFK
;
A
#
# COMPACT_ATOMS: atom_id res chain seq x y z
N MET A 1 12.57 -0.32 5.45
CA MET A 1 13.76 0.46 5.01
C MET A 1 14.32 0.03 3.64
N HIS A 2 13.71 -0.92 2.92
CA HIS A 2 14.33 -1.50 1.71
C HIS A 2 14.22 -0.64 0.45
N TYR A 3 13.08 0.03 0.21
CA TYR A 3 12.91 0.80 -1.02
C TYR A 3 13.81 2.04 -1.05
N ARG A 4 13.97 2.75 0.08
CA ARG A 4 14.89 3.90 0.21
C ARG A 4 16.34 3.52 -0.10
N LYS A 5 16.79 2.38 0.44
CA LYS A 5 18.12 1.83 0.15
C LYS A 5 18.29 1.53 -1.36
N ARG A 6 17.26 1.01 -2.03
CA ARG A 6 17.28 0.79 -3.49
C ARG A 6 17.35 2.08 -4.28
N THR A 7 16.47 3.04 -3.97
CA THR A 7 16.48 4.37 -4.62
C THR A 7 17.81 5.09 -4.43
N LEU A 8 18.38 5.05 -3.22
CA LEU A 8 19.69 5.64 -2.93
C LEU A 8 20.82 4.96 -3.71
N LYS A 9 20.80 3.64 -3.82
CA LYS A 9 21.78 2.88 -4.61
C LYS A 9 21.73 3.24 -6.10
N GLU A 10 20.52 3.41 -6.66
CA GLU A 10 20.34 3.87 -8.03
C GLU A 10 20.82 5.30 -8.22
N MET A 11 20.57 6.19 -7.26
CA MET A 11 21.04 7.58 -7.27
C MET A 11 22.56 7.64 -7.32
N ILE A 12 23.23 6.93 -6.42
CA ILE A 12 24.69 6.80 -6.38
C ILE A 12 25.21 6.26 -7.72
N SER A 13 24.60 5.21 -8.26
CA SER A 13 25.02 4.60 -9.53
C SER A 13 24.88 5.55 -10.72
N ALA A 14 23.83 6.36 -10.76
CA ALA A 14 23.63 7.38 -11.80
C ALA A 14 24.72 8.47 -11.71
N ILE A 15 25.04 8.92 -10.49
CA ILE A 15 26.07 9.94 -10.27
C ILE A 15 27.47 9.42 -10.64
N GLU A 16 27.78 8.15 -10.34
CA GLU A 16 29.02 7.48 -10.75
C GLU A 16 29.17 7.42 -12.26
N LYS A 17 28.07 7.20 -12.99
CA LYS A 17 28.03 7.19 -14.46
C LYS A 17 28.00 8.57 -15.12
N ASN A 18 28.00 9.66 -14.34
CA ASN A 18 27.76 11.03 -14.81
C ASN A 18 26.40 11.23 -15.51
N GLU A 19 25.42 10.40 -15.19
CA GLU A 19 24.05 10.58 -15.66
C GLU A 19 23.31 11.54 -14.73
N THR A 20 22.28 12.22 -15.24
CA THR A 20 21.47 13.08 -14.37
C THR A 20 20.59 12.20 -13.47
N VAL A 21 20.53 12.53 -12.17
CA VAL A 21 19.68 11.80 -11.21
C VAL A 21 18.20 11.96 -11.58
N GLN A 22 17.82 13.13 -12.09
CA GLN A 22 16.43 13.45 -12.46
C GLN A 22 15.92 12.63 -13.66
N GLU A 23 16.76 12.28 -14.63
CA GLU A 23 16.36 11.38 -15.74
C GLU A 23 16.26 9.91 -15.29
N ASN A 24 16.95 9.57 -14.20
CA ASN A 24 17.04 8.19 -13.72
C ASN A 24 16.05 7.85 -12.61
N ILE A 25 15.68 8.80 -11.76
CA ILE A 25 14.78 8.60 -10.61
C ILE A 25 13.54 9.47 -10.79
N ASP A 26 12.52 8.89 -11.40
CA ASP A 26 11.19 9.48 -11.51
C ASP A 26 10.22 8.86 -10.49
N LEU A 27 9.12 9.56 -10.20
CA LEU A 27 8.10 9.11 -9.25
C LEU A 27 7.53 7.74 -9.61
N ARG A 28 7.35 7.43 -10.91
CA ARG A 28 6.79 6.17 -11.38
C ARG A 28 7.74 5.01 -11.10
N LYS A 29 9.05 5.18 -11.29
CA LYS A 29 10.08 4.20 -10.93
C LYS A 29 10.12 3.98 -9.43
N VAL A 30 10.09 5.05 -8.63
CA VAL A 30 10.07 4.92 -7.15
C VAL A 30 8.84 4.17 -6.67
N ILE A 31 7.65 4.45 -7.22
CA ILE A 31 6.41 3.71 -6.90
C ILE A 31 6.54 2.24 -7.33
N ALA A 32 7.11 1.95 -8.50
CA ALA A 32 7.32 0.59 -8.96
C ALA A 32 8.28 -0.19 -8.05
N GLU A 33 9.38 0.43 -7.61
CA GLU A 33 10.30 -0.17 -6.65
C GLU A 33 9.66 -0.39 -5.28
N LEU A 34 8.86 0.56 -4.80
CA LEU A 34 8.07 0.40 -3.58
C LEU A 34 7.14 -0.81 -3.68
N TYR A 35 6.42 -0.96 -4.79
CA TYR A 35 5.55 -2.11 -5.02
C TYR A 35 6.33 -3.42 -5.04
N LYS A 36 7.49 -3.48 -5.71
CA LYS A 36 8.35 -4.67 -5.70
C LYS A 36 8.81 -5.02 -4.29
N VAL A 37 9.24 -4.03 -3.51
CA VAL A 37 9.62 -4.22 -2.11
C VAL A 37 8.48 -4.79 -1.30
N TRP A 38 7.29 -4.21 -1.43
CA TRP A 38 6.10 -4.71 -0.73
C TRP A 38 5.71 -6.13 -1.15
N LYS A 39 5.85 -6.47 -2.43
CA LYS A 39 5.41 -7.75 -2.97
C LYS A 39 6.41 -8.89 -2.75
N PHE A 40 7.70 -8.60 -2.86
CA PHE A 40 8.75 -9.63 -2.95
C PHE A 40 9.68 -9.64 -1.73
N ASP A 41 9.93 -8.49 -1.10
CA ASP A 41 10.89 -8.40 0.01
C ASP A 41 10.19 -8.31 1.38
N ALA A 42 8.90 -7.97 1.41
CA ALA A 42 8.11 -8.00 2.64
C ALA A 42 7.94 -9.45 3.11
N THR A 43 8.57 -9.77 4.23
CA THR A 43 8.46 -11.07 4.89
C THR A 43 7.47 -11.01 6.04
N ASP A 44 6.97 -12.17 6.49
CA ASP A 44 6.15 -12.27 7.70
C ASP A 44 6.83 -11.64 8.93
N LYS A 45 8.17 -11.73 9.00
CA LYS A 45 8.98 -11.06 10.02
C LYS A 45 8.83 -9.53 9.93
N THR A 46 8.91 -8.98 8.73
CA THR A 46 8.77 -7.52 8.48
C THR A 46 7.37 -7.04 8.88
N ILE A 47 6.33 -7.78 8.49
CA ILE A 47 4.94 -7.46 8.82
C ILE A 47 4.71 -7.54 10.34
N ARG A 48 5.20 -8.60 10.99
CA ARG A 48 5.12 -8.78 12.44
C ARG A 48 5.84 -7.65 13.19
N ASN A 49 7.00 -7.20 12.72
CA ASN A 49 7.73 -6.07 13.29
C ASN A 49 6.92 -4.76 13.17
N CYS A 50 6.22 -4.53 12.05
CA CYS A 50 5.32 -3.38 11.91
C CYS A 50 4.18 -3.40 12.94
N PHE A 51 3.51 -4.55 13.11
CA PHE A 51 2.47 -4.69 14.13
C PHE A 51 3.02 -4.55 15.56
N LYS A 52 4.20 -5.12 15.85
CA LYS A 52 4.88 -4.93 17.14
C LYS A 52 5.16 -3.46 17.42
N ARG A 53 5.69 -2.72 16.44
CA ARG A 53 5.95 -1.28 16.59
C ARG A 53 4.65 -0.45 16.74
N GLY A 54 3.55 -0.93 16.17
CA GLY A 54 2.21 -0.39 16.41
C GLY A 54 1.59 -0.75 17.76
N GLY A 55 2.30 -1.48 18.64
CA GLY A 55 1.82 -1.86 19.97
C GLY A 55 0.93 -3.11 19.99
N PHE A 56 0.85 -3.86 18.89
CA PHE A 56 0.01 -5.07 18.78
C PHE A 56 0.70 -6.35 19.29
N SER A 57 1.93 -6.27 19.81
CA SER A 57 2.65 -7.42 20.39
C SER A 57 3.51 -7.00 21.59
N ASN A 58 3.48 -7.83 22.65
CA ASN A 58 4.26 -7.63 23.88
C ASN A 58 5.65 -8.33 23.85
N GLN A 59 6.03 -8.96 22.74
CA GLN A 59 7.28 -9.72 22.66
C GLN A 59 8.47 -8.82 22.34
N THR A 60 9.52 -8.87 23.16
CA THR A 60 10.73 -8.02 23.08
C THR A 60 11.88 -8.64 22.29
N ASP A 61 11.60 -9.38 21.22
CA ASP A 61 12.68 -9.89 20.38
C ASP A 61 13.13 -8.80 19.39
N ASP A 62 14.21 -8.12 19.72
CA ASP A 62 14.97 -7.24 18.82
C ASP A 62 15.96 -8.11 18.04
N SER A 63 15.47 -8.68 16.95
CA SER A 63 16.34 -9.24 15.92
C SER A 63 16.32 -8.28 14.72
N ASP A 64 17.01 -7.17 14.90
CA ASP A 64 17.55 -6.39 13.77
C ASP A 64 18.48 -7.35 13.01
N SER A 65 18.17 -7.65 11.75
CA SER A 65 18.98 -8.64 11.01
C SER A 65 20.32 -8.05 10.61
N ASP A 66 21.43 -8.72 10.94
CA ASP A 66 22.81 -8.32 10.61
C ASP A 66 23.00 -7.86 9.15
N ASP A 67 22.28 -8.46 8.21
CA ASP A 67 22.31 -8.11 6.78
C ASP A 67 21.92 -6.64 6.50
N GLU A 68 21.04 -6.06 7.32
CA GLU A 68 20.60 -4.67 7.17
C GLU A 68 21.70 -3.66 7.50
N VAL A 69 22.55 -4.01 8.48
CA VAL A 69 23.65 -3.19 8.99
C VAL A 69 24.81 -3.18 7.98
N ALA A 70 25.14 -4.35 7.42
CA ALA A 70 26.19 -4.48 6.40
C ALA A 70 25.87 -3.66 5.15
N ILE A 71 24.63 -3.78 4.62
CA ILE A 71 24.19 -3.04 3.43
C ILE A 71 24.18 -1.53 3.67
N LEU A 72 23.75 -1.08 4.85
CA LEU A 72 23.72 0.34 5.18
C LEU A 72 25.13 0.93 5.30
N THR A 73 26.09 0.13 5.77
CA THR A 73 27.50 0.55 5.90
C THR A 73 28.14 0.76 4.52
N ASP A 74 27.93 -0.17 3.58
CA ASP A 74 28.36 -0.04 2.17
C ASP A 74 27.77 1.22 1.50
N LEU A 75 26.48 1.47 1.70
CA LEU A 75 25.80 2.67 1.17
C LEU A 75 26.37 3.97 1.75
N LYS A 76 26.69 4.00 3.05
CA LYS A 76 27.32 5.16 3.71
C LYS A 76 28.71 5.46 3.14
N GLU A 77 29.51 4.43 2.87
CA GLU A 77 30.84 4.59 2.29
C GLU A 77 30.77 5.13 0.84
N LYS A 78 29.86 4.57 0.04
CA LYS A 78 29.61 5.06 -1.32
C LYS A 78 29.11 6.49 -1.33
N TRP A 79 28.19 6.85 -0.44
CA TRP A 79 27.71 8.23 -0.32
C TRP A 79 28.85 9.22 -0.07
N LYS A 80 29.73 8.95 0.90
CA LYS A 80 30.90 9.82 1.19
C LYS A 80 31.82 10.00 -0.01
N THR A 81 32.00 8.95 -0.80
CA THR A 81 32.82 9.01 -2.02
C THR A 81 32.21 9.97 -3.04
N VAL A 82 30.89 9.92 -3.21
CA VAL A 82 30.18 10.78 -4.16
C VAL A 82 30.07 12.23 -3.66
N GLU A 83 29.92 12.41 -2.35
CA GLU A 83 29.93 13.71 -1.65
C GLU A 83 31.28 14.42 -1.80
N GLY A 84 32.40 13.71 -1.58
CA GLY A 84 33.75 14.25 -1.77
C GLY A 84 34.08 14.67 -3.21
N ASN A 85 33.31 14.17 -4.20
CA ASN A 85 33.46 14.54 -5.61
C ASN A 85 32.70 15.83 -5.97
N GLY A 86 32.01 16.48 -5.02
CA GLY A 86 31.30 17.75 -5.24
C GLY A 86 30.08 17.65 -6.16
N LYS A 87 29.57 16.43 -6.40
CA LYS A 87 28.42 16.17 -7.27
C LYS A 87 27.08 16.20 -6.54
N ILE A 88 27.10 16.28 -5.21
CA ILE A 88 25.93 16.35 -4.34
C ILE A 88 25.82 17.79 -3.83
N THR A 89 24.62 18.36 -3.88
CA THR A 89 24.33 19.70 -3.35
C THR A 89 24.35 19.68 -1.82
N ASP A 90 24.85 20.75 -1.20
CA ASP A 90 24.99 20.89 0.26
C ASP A 90 23.64 20.82 1.05
N ASP A 91 22.50 20.79 0.35
CA ASP A 91 21.16 20.79 0.94
C ASP A 91 20.62 19.39 1.29
N ALA A 92 21.16 18.33 0.68
CA ALA A 92 20.67 16.97 0.81
C ALA A 92 21.65 16.10 1.60
N THR A 93 21.40 15.92 2.90
CA THR A 93 22.19 14.97 3.71
C THR A 93 21.70 13.53 3.52
N LEU A 94 22.58 12.56 3.74
CA LEU A 94 22.21 11.15 3.73
C LEU A 94 21.08 10.82 4.73
N SER A 95 21.07 11.47 5.90
CA SER A 95 20.01 11.28 6.90
C SER A 95 18.67 11.81 6.41
N ASN A 96 18.65 12.96 5.72
CA ASN A 96 17.41 13.50 5.12
C ASN A 96 16.74 12.49 4.18
N ILE A 97 17.53 11.69 3.45
CA ILE A 97 17.02 10.67 2.51
C ILE A 97 16.55 9.41 3.25
N LEU A 98 17.30 8.97 4.26
CA LEU A 98 17.00 7.74 5.00
C LEU A 98 15.81 7.91 5.95
N ASP A 99 15.69 9.09 6.56
CA ASP A 99 14.79 9.39 7.67
C ASP A 99 13.62 10.29 7.24
N VAL A 100 13.35 10.42 5.94
CA VAL A 100 12.29 11.29 5.39
C VAL A 100 10.89 11.00 5.95
N ASP A 101 10.65 9.78 6.46
CA ASP A 101 9.39 9.37 7.08
C ASP A 101 9.47 9.22 8.60
N ALA A 102 10.60 9.54 9.23
CA ALA A 102 10.77 9.42 10.67
C ALA A 102 9.82 10.36 11.42
N GLU A 103 9.51 11.52 10.82
CA GLU A 103 8.58 12.52 11.35
C GLU A 103 7.16 12.39 10.77
N LEU A 104 6.86 11.31 10.05
CA LEU A 104 5.52 11.10 9.53
C LEU A 104 4.53 10.99 10.70
N LEU A 105 3.74 12.04 10.90
CA LEU A 105 2.68 12.06 11.89
C LEU A 105 1.69 10.95 11.57
N THR A 106 1.73 9.88 12.37
CA THR A 106 0.67 8.89 12.37
C THR A 106 -0.54 9.54 13.03
N ALA A 107 -1.62 9.71 12.26
CA ALA A 107 -2.87 10.15 12.85
C ALA A 107 -3.25 9.18 13.97
N SER A 108 -3.58 9.71 15.15
CA SER A 108 -4.15 8.89 16.21
C SER A 108 -5.48 8.35 15.70
N TYR A 109 -5.61 7.03 15.60
CA TYR A 109 -6.91 6.42 15.37
C TYR A 109 -7.81 6.69 16.59
N PRO A 110 -9.13 6.89 16.39
CA PRO A 110 -10.06 6.91 17.50
C PRO A 110 -9.88 5.61 18.30
N ARG A 111 -9.79 5.71 19.63
CA ARG A 111 -9.72 4.50 20.45
C ARG A 111 -11.05 3.74 20.37
N ASP A 112 -11.06 2.48 20.77
CA ASP A 112 -12.27 1.66 20.78
C ASP A 112 -13.42 2.36 21.52
N GLU A 113 -13.13 3.12 22.59
CA GLU A 113 -14.13 3.90 23.30
C GLU A 113 -14.72 5.04 22.46
N ASP A 114 -13.88 5.71 21.67
CA ASP A 114 -14.29 6.80 20.77
C ASP A 114 -15.16 6.27 19.61
N ILE A 115 -14.84 5.07 19.10
CA ILE A 115 -15.62 4.37 18.07
C ILE A 115 -16.97 3.91 18.63
N LEU A 116 -16.97 3.26 19.79
CA LEU A 116 -18.19 2.79 20.45
C LEU A 116 -19.12 3.95 20.79
N LYS A 117 -18.57 5.08 21.25
CA LYS A 117 -19.33 6.30 21.53
C LYS A 117 -19.97 6.87 20.26
N SER A 118 -19.24 6.96 19.16
CA SER A 118 -19.77 7.36 17.85
C SER A 118 -20.94 6.48 17.39
N LEU A 119 -20.83 5.16 17.54
CA LEU A 119 -21.91 4.22 17.18
C LEU A 119 -23.14 4.37 18.09
N MET A 120 -22.93 4.59 19.39
CA MET A 120 -24.03 4.82 20.33
C MET A 120 -24.74 6.15 20.08
N ASP A 121 -24.00 7.20 19.72
CA ASP A 121 -24.56 8.51 19.41
C ASP A 121 -25.34 8.52 18.08
N ASN A 122 -24.93 7.71 17.11
CA ASN A 122 -25.61 7.56 15.81
C ASN A 122 -26.92 6.74 15.89
N ASN A 123 -27.09 5.89 16.90
CA ASN A 123 -28.26 4.99 17.02
C ASN A 123 -29.46 5.59 17.78
N LYS A 124 -29.40 6.86 18.23
CA LYS A 124 -30.50 7.49 18.99
C LYS A 124 -31.78 7.78 18.18
N GLY A 125 -31.83 7.45 16.88
CA GLY A 125 -32.98 7.75 16.02
C GLY A 125 -33.53 6.63 15.13
N GLN A 126 -32.90 5.45 15.06
CA GLN A 126 -33.36 4.37 14.18
C GLN A 126 -34.16 3.32 14.95
N LYS A 127 -35.47 3.23 14.65
CA LYS A 127 -36.26 2.03 14.96
C LYS A 127 -35.78 0.90 14.06
N ASN A 128 -35.41 -0.22 14.68
CA ASN A 128 -35.06 -1.44 13.97
C ASN A 128 -36.31 -2.01 13.31
N ASP A 129 -36.42 -1.87 11.99
CA ASP A 129 -37.35 -2.68 11.21
C ASP A 129 -36.76 -4.08 11.06
N SER A 130 -37.47 -5.04 11.65
CA SER A 130 -37.19 -6.47 11.54
C SER A 130 -37.31 -6.89 10.08
N PHE A 131 -36.17 -7.23 9.46
CA PHE A 131 -36.18 -7.86 8.14
C PHE A 131 -36.56 -9.33 8.30
N SER A 132 -37.77 -9.64 7.82
CA SER A 132 -38.24 -11.00 7.54
C SER A 132 -37.37 -11.59 6.43
N GLU A 133 -36.63 -12.66 6.73
CA GLU A 133 -36.05 -13.52 5.71
C GLU A 133 -37.19 -14.25 4.99
N ASN A 134 -37.21 -14.19 3.66
CA ASN A 134 -37.56 -15.27 2.73
C ASN A 134 -37.75 -14.68 1.32
N GLU A 135 -36.75 -14.84 0.46
CA GLU A 135 -36.98 -15.06 -0.97
C GLU A 135 -35.93 -16.05 -1.47
N ASP A 136 -36.40 -17.25 -1.85
CA ASP A 136 -35.63 -18.22 -2.63
C ASP A 136 -35.37 -17.65 -4.03
N VAL A 137 -34.36 -16.78 -4.13
CA VAL A 137 -33.78 -16.39 -5.42
C VAL A 137 -32.59 -17.31 -5.65
N ILE A 138 -32.59 -18.03 -6.77
CA ILE A 138 -31.47 -18.87 -7.22
C ILE A 138 -30.23 -17.96 -7.33
N GLN A 139 -29.40 -17.98 -6.29
CA GLN A 139 -28.16 -17.22 -6.24
C GLN A 139 -27.13 -17.98 -7.09
N LEU A 140 -26.99 -17.61 -8.36
CA LEU A 140 -25.78 -17.92 -9.11
C LEU A 140 -24.62 -17.25 -8.35
N LYS A 141 -23.90 -18.03 -7.55
CA LYS A 141 -22.77 -17.56 -6.75
C LYS A 141 -21.56 -17.39 -7.65
N ILE A 142 -21.61 -16.38 -8.52
CA ILE A 142 -20.49 -15.99 -9.39
C ILE A 142 -19.35 -15.52 -8.48
N HIS A 143 -18.17 -16.11 -8.64
CA HIS A 143 -17.02 -15.77 -7.81
C HIS A 143 -16.55 -14.34 -8.13
N ARG A 144 -16.14 -13.58 -7.11
CA ARG A 144 -15.74 -12.16 -7.27
C ARG A 144 -14.73 -11.95 -8.40
N THR A 145 -13.75 -12.84 -8.49
CA THR A 145 -12.71 -12.76 -9.53
C THR A 145 -13.25 -13.02 -10.92
N GLU A 146 -14.24 -13.90 -11.10
CA GLU A 146 -14.86 -14.17 -12.39
C GLU A 146 -15.67 -12.96 -12.88
N MET A 147 -16.35 -12.26 -11.96
CA MET A 147 -17.07 -11.03 -12.27
C MET A 147 -16.13 -9.90 -12.70
N LEU A 148 -15.07 -9.65 -11.93
CA LEU A 148 -14.08 -8.61 -12.27
C LEU A 148 -13.37 -8.93 -13.59
N GLN A 149 -13.00 -10.19 -13.82
CA GLN A 149 -12.42 -10.61 -15.09
C GLN A 149 -13.39 -10.40 -16.26
N SER A 150 -14.70 -10.58 -16.03
CA SER A 150 -15.72 -10.32 -17.06
C SER A 150 -15.80 -8.83 -17.42
N PHE A 151 -15.73 -7.93 -16.43
CA PHE A 151 -15.65 -6.49 -16.69
C PHE A 151 -14.41 -6.12 -17.51
N GLU A 152 -13.24 -6.67 -17.15
CA GLU A 152 -12.00 -6.44 -17.89
C GLU A 152 -12.06 -6.97 -19.33
N ASN A 153 -12.65 -8.15 -19.53
CA ASN A 153 -12.82 -8.71 -20.86
C ASN A 153 -13.75 -7.84 -21.73
N ILE A 154 -14.83 -7.30 -21.16
CA ILE A 154 -15.75 -6.39 -21.85
C ILE A 154 -15.05 -5.07 -22.21
N LYS A 155 -14.31 -4.46 -21.27
CA LYS A 155 -13.50 -3.25 -21.53
C LYS A 155 -12.52 -3.49 -22.67
N THR A 156 -11.81 -4.61 -22.62
CA THR A 156 -10.83 -5.00 -23.64
C THR A 156 -11.50 -5.15 -25.01
N GLY A 157 -12.67 -5.79 -25.07
CA GLY A 157 -13.46 -5.91 -26.29
C GLY A 157 -13.88 -4.56 -26.88
N PHE A 158 -14.33 -3.62 -26.03
CA PHE A 158 -14.65 -2.26 -26.49
C PHE A 158 -13.43 -1.46 -26.95
N HIS A 159 -12.26 -1.68 -26.35
CA HIS A 159 -11.02 -1.06 -26.81
C HIS A 159 -10.54 -1.56 -28.17
N MET A 160 -11.02 -2.72 -28.64
CA MET A 160 -10.69 -3.25 -29.97
C MET A 160 -11.57 -2.68 -31.09
N GLU A 161 -12.68 -2.01 -30.75
CA GLU A 161 -13.61 -1.41 -31.72
C GLU A 161 -13.30 0.08 -31.92
N GLU A 162 -13.35 0.56 -33.17
CA GLU A 162 -13.11 1.98 -33.47
C GLU A 162 -14.38 2.81 -33.23
N ASN A 163 -14.24 4.00 -32.64
CA ASN A 163 -15.34 4.96 -32.36
C ASN A 163 -16.30 4.58 -31.23
N VAL A 164 -15.88 3.80 -30.24
CA VAL A 164 -16.68 3.58 -29.02
C VAL A 164 -16.74 4.87 -28.18
N PRO A 165 -17.94 5.41 -27.87
CA PRO A 165 -18.08 6.61 -27.05
C PRO A 165 -17.60 6.42 -25.60
N ASP A 166 -16.92 7.43 -25.04
CA ASP A 166 -16.44 7.45 -23.64
C ASP A 166 -17.56 7.24 -22.60
N SER A 167 -18.79 7.57 -22.95
CA SER A 167 -19.96 7.32 -22.11
C SER A 167 -20.19 5.84 -21.82
N ILE A 168 -19.76 4.95 -22.72
CA ILE A 168 -19.86 3.50 -22.55
C ILE A 168 -18.87 3.03 -21.49
N PHE A 169 -17.60 3.45 -21.57
CA PHE A 169 -16.59 3.15 -20.55
C PHE A 169 -16.99 3.73 -19.19
N SER A 170 -17.48 4.97 -19.17
CA SER A 170 -17.98 5.61 -17.94
C SER A 170 -19.15 4.85 -17.31
N SER A 171 -20.03 4.27 -18.11
CA SER A 171 -21.15 3.46 -17.63
C SER A 171 -20.68 2.10 -17.10
N LEU A 172 -19.71 1.49 -17.76
CA LEU A 172 -19.12 0.22 -17.34
C LEU A 172 -18.40 0.35 -15.99
N ILE A 173 -17.66 1.44 -15.79
CA ILE A 173 -17.02 1.78 -14.51
C ILE A 173 -18.06 1.96 -13.40
N LYS A 174 -19.22 2.59 -13.69
CA LYS A 174 -20.30 2.71 -12.70
C LYS A 174 -20.85 1.34 -12.28
N CYS A 175 -21.02 0.42 -13.21
CA CYS A 175 -21.48 -0.94 -12.93
C CYS A 175 -20.46 -1.73 -12.08
N GLU A 176 -19.18 -1.64 -12.43
CA GLU A 176 -18.10 -2.28 -11.66
C GLU A 176 -18.03 -1.75 -10.22
N ASN A 177 -18.07 -0.42 -10.07
CA ASN A 177 -18.11 0.22 -8.74
C ASN A 177 -19.35 -0.18 -7.94
N PHE A 178 -20.51 -0.32 -8.58
CA PHE A 178 -21.72 -0.80 -7.93
C PHE A 178 -21.56 -2.23 -7.41
N TYR A 179 -20.99 -3.12 -8.23
CA TYR A 179 -20.74 -4.51 -7.82
C TYR A 179 -19.72 -4.61 -6.67
N GLU A 180 -18.61 -3.87 -6.74
CA GLU A 180 -17.62 -3.85 -5.67
C GLU A 180 -18.22 -3.33 -4.37
N ASN A 181 -19.04 -2.27 -4.43
CA ASN A 181 -19.74 -1.75 -3.25
C ASN A 181 -20.71 -2.77 -2.61
N LEU A 182 -21.44 -3.55 -3.43
CA LEU A 182 -22.28 -4.63 -2.92
C LEU A 182 -21.44 -5.72 -2.24
N THR A 183 -20.30 -6.06 -2.83
CA THR A 183 -19.41 -7.09 -2.29
C THR A 183 -18.73 -6.63 -1.01
N SER A 184 -18.31 -5.36 -0.93
CA SER A 184 -17.73 -4.76 0.28
C SER A 184 -18.75 -4.62 1.42
N ARG A 185 -20.01 -4.28 1.13
CA ARG A 185 -21.08 -4.24 2.15
C ARG A 185 -21.41 -5.61 2.72
N ASN A 186 -21.23 -6.67 1.92
CA ASN A 186 -21.46 -8.05 2.33
C ASN A 186 -20.18 -8.75 2.83
N ALA A 187 -19.02 -8.09 2.78
CA ALA A 187 -17.77 -8.64 3.27
C ALA A 187 -17.75 -8.56 4.80
N LYS A 188 -17.77 -9.72 5.46
CA LYS A 188 -17.47 -9.80 6.90
C LYS A 188 -16.02 -9.36 7.10
N GLN A 189 -15.81 -8.35 7.93
CA GLN A 189 -14.48 -7.91 8.33
C GLN A 189 -13.70 -9.10 8.92
N CYS A 190 -12.54 -9.43 8.33
CA CYS A 190 -11.63 -10.44 8.87
C CYS A 190 -11.20 -10.03 10.27
N LYS A 191 -11.27 -10.94 11.24
CA LYS A 191 -10.85 -10.63 12.60
C LYS A 191 -9.34 -10.58 12.66
N ILE A 192 -8.79 -9.62 13.42
CA ILE A 192 -7.33 -9.49 13.61
C ILE A 192 -6.70 -10.79 14.15
N THR A 193 -7.48 -11.59 14.90
CA THR A 193 -7.11 -12.91 15.41
C THR A 193 -6.82 -13.94 14.31
N GLU A 194 -7.32 -13.76 13.09
CA GLU A 194 -7.04 -14.66 11.96
C GLU A 194 -5.59 -14.56 11.46
N PHE A 195 -4.90 -13.46 11.81
CA PHE A 195 -3.51 -13.19 11.41
C PHE A 195 -2.46 -13.61 12.44
N PHE A 196 -2.87 -14.04 13.64
CA PHE A 196 -1.96 -14.41 14.73
C PHE A 196 -1.84 -15.94 14.94
N LYS A 197 -1.90 -16.74 13.87
CA LYS A 197 -1.63 -18.18 13.94
C LYS A 197 -0.17 -18.50 14.25
#